data_AF-A0A2E3F060-F1
#
_entry.id   AF-A0A2E3F060-F1
#
_cell.length_a   1.000
_cell.length_b   1.000
_cell.length_c   1.000
_cell.angle_alpha   90.00
_cell.angle_beta   90.00
_cell.angle_gamma   90.00
#
_symmetry.space_group_name_H-M   'P 1'
#
loop_
_entity.id
_entity.type
_entity.pdbx_description
1 polymer ?
#
loop_
_entity_poly.entity_id
_entity_poly.type
_entity_poly.pdbx_seq_one_letter_code
_entity_poly.pdbx_strand_id
1 'polypeptide(L)'
;KNGELEDTKAIIPDSSYSSIYQATIDFCKKNGAFEPATMGTVQNVGLMAKKAEEYGSHDKTFEIKENGKVCVESKDGKILFTHIVSTGDIWRMCLVRNEAIKDWIKLAINRAKSTGFSTVFWLDKDRSHDKQLIKVVEDELGKINTSELNIQILSPYKATLFSLKEIKKGNNVISVSGNVLRDYLTDLFPILELGTSAKMLSIVPLMNGGKLFETGAGGSAPKHVQQLIKENHLRWDSLGEFLAISVALEDIGKNNRNSLKLSECLNKAIEKLLINGKSPSRKVGEIDNRGSHFYLALYWAEFLSNQTDCLDLKNQFKDIYKSLSEKENNIIDEINSIQGTKVDLNGYFNTDDERTKEVMRPSSTFNSIIDNI
;
A
#
# COMPACT_ATOMS: atom_id res chain seq x y z
N LYS A 1 10.91 -28.10 10.41
CA LYS A 1 11.79 -28.85 9.45
C LYS A 1 11.00 -29.85 8.60
N ASN A 2 9.87 -30.36 9.08
CA ASN A 2 9.04 -31.34 8.36
C ASN A 2 7.98 -30.70 7.44
N GLY A 3 7.97 -29.37 7.30
CA GLY A 3 6.96 -28.64 6.52
C GLY A 3 5.65 -28.36 7.28
N GLU A 4 5.56 -28.73 8.56
CA GLU A 4 4.39 -28.51 9.42
C GLU A 4 4.46 -27.17 10.17
N LEU A 5 3.29 -26.64 10.55
CA LEU A 5 3.17 -25.41 11.33
C LEU A 5 3.40 -25.70 12.82
N GLU A 6 4.20 -24.87 13.50
CA GLU A 6 4.50 -24.97 14.92
C GLU A 6 4.49 -23.58 15.56
N ASP A 7 4.26 -23.53 16.87
CA ASP A 7 4.39 -22.30 17.66
C ASP A 7 5.83 -21.76 17.58
N THR A 8 5.96 -20.44 17.54
CA THR A 8 7.26 -19.79 17.40
C THR A 8 7.46 -18.68 18.42
N LYS A 9 8.70 -18.57 18.91
CA LYS A 9 9.18 -17.39 19.60
C LYS A 9 9.75 -16.44 18.56
N ALA A 10 8.93 -15.50 18.08
CA ALA A 10 9.35 -14.48 17.12
C ALA A 10 10.29 -13.46 17.80
N ILE A 11 11.60 -13.57 17.55
CA ILE A 11 12.62 -12.70 18.16
C ILE A 11 12.68 -11.38 17.38
N ILE A 12 12.28 -10.30 18.04
CA ILE A 12 12.50 -8.92 17.59
C ILE A 12 13.36 -8.24 18.67
N PRO A 13 14.68 -8.07 18.44
CA PRO A 13 15.60 -7.64 19.50
C PRO A 13 15.29 -6.25 20.06
N ASP A 14 15.00 -5.28 19.20
CA ASP A 14 14.67 -3.92 19.61
C ASP A 14 13.22 -3.81 20.11
N SER A 15 13.03 -3.11 21.22
CA SER A 15 11.72 -3.00 21.89
C SER A 15 10.85 -1.86 21.36
N SER A 16 11.32 -1.01 20.45
CA SER A 16 10.56 0.17 19.99
C SER A 16 9.25 -0.20 19.32
N TYR A 17 9.23 -1.32 18.59
CA TYR A 17 8.09 -1.73 17.76
C TYR A 17 7.60 -3.14 18.04
N SER A 18 8.37 -4.00 18.71
CA SER A 18 7.97 -5.39 18.97
C SER A 18 6.64 -5.53 19.69
N SER A 19 6.26 -4.51 20.48
CA SER A 19 5.02 -4.49 21.25
C SER A 19 3.75 -4.53 20.39
N ILE A 20 3.77 -4.05 19.13
CA ILE A 20 2.57 -4.07 18.28
C ILE A 20 2.20 -5.51 17.88
N TYR A 21 3.21 -6.35 17.62
CA TYR A 21 3.00 -7.75 17.29
C TYR A 21 2.59 -8.54 18.52
N GLN A 22 3.22 -8.27 19.67
CA GLN A 22 2.83 -8.89 20.94
C GLN A 22 1.37 -8.58 21.30
N ALA A 23 0.95 -7.30 21.19
CA ALA A 23 -0.43 -6.90 21.40
C ALA A 23 -1.41 -7.64 20.49
N THR A 24 -1.03 -7.82 19.21
CA THR A 24 -1.86 -8.54 18.22
C THR A 24 -1.96 -10.03 18.55
N ILE A 25 -0.84 -10.67 18.89
CA ILE A 25 -0.80 -12.08 19.29
C ILE A 25 -1.66 -12.31 20.53
N ASP A 26 -1.49 -11.50 21.57
CA ASP A 26 -2.24 -11.63 22.82
C ASP A 26 -3.75 -11.38 22.60
N PHE A 27 -4.08 -10.43 21.73
CA PHE A 27 -5.46 -10.18 21.35
C PHE A 27 -6.09 -11.38 20.64
N CYS A 28 -5.40 -11.99 19.66
CA CYS A 28 -5.90 -13.17 18.96
C CYS A 28 -5.97 -14.41 19.86
N LYS A 29 -5.01 -14.62 20.76
CA LYS A 29 -5.08 -15.70 21.77
C LYS A 29 -6.33 -15.58 22.65
N LYS A 30 -6.71 -14.36 23.02
CA LYS A 30 -7.89 -14.11 23.85
C LYS A 30 -9.21 -14.13 23.09
N ASN A 31 -9.23 -13.65 21.85
CA ASN A 31 -10.47 -13.35 21.13
C ASN A 31 -10.70 -14.20 19.86
N GLY A 32 -9.79 -15.13 19.56
CA GLY A 32 -9.78 -15.88 18.30
C GLY A 32 -9.26 -15.07 17.11
N ALA A 33 -9.30 -15.70 15.94
CA ALA A 33 -8.97 -15.05 14.67
C ALA A 33 -9.96 -13.91 14.34
N PHE A 34 -9.54 -13.01 13.45
CA PHE A 34 -10.42 -11.99 12.87
C PHE A 34 -11.37 -12.63 11.85
N GLU A 35 -12.53 -12.00 11.66
CA GLU A 35 -13.51 -12.37 10.64
C GLU A 35 -13.51 -11.28 9.55
N PRO A 36 -12.82 -11.49 8.41
CA PRO A 36 -12.68 -10.49 7.35
C PRO A 36 -14.01 -9.93 6.84
N ALA A 37 -15.09 -10.72 6.88
CA ALA A 37 -16.40 -10.29 6.39
C ALA A 37 -17.08 -9.21 7.26
N THR A 38 -16.65 -9.04 8.51
CA THR A 38 -17.32 -8.15 9.49
C THR A 38 -16.38 -7.18 10.20
N MET A 39 -15.08 -7.39 10.10
CA MET A 39 -14.11 -6.49 10.74
C MET A 39 -14.10 -5.12 10.05
N GLY A 40 -13.79 -4.09 10.83
CA GLY A 40 -13.49 -2.76 10.30
C GLY A 40 -12.08 -2.70 9.73
N THR A 41 -11.64 -1.50 9.36
CA THR A 41 -10.31 -1.27 8.77
C THR A 41 -9.42 -0.37 9.63
N VAL A 42 -8.12 -0.60 9.57
CA VAL A 42 -7.10 0.35 10.07
C VAL A 42 -6.35 0.98 8.91
N GLN A 43 -6.65 2.25 8.63
CA GLN A 43 -5.88 3.06 7.69
C GLN A 43 -4.58 3.58 8.32
N ASN A 44 -3.59 3.97 7.52
CA ASN A 44 -2.36 4.57 8.01
C ASN A 44 -2.09 5.96 7.38
N VAL A 45 -1.63 6.89 8.22
CA VAL A 45 -1.02 8.17 7.83
C VAL A 45 0.40 8.20 8.38
N GLY A 46 1.38 7.99 7.49
CA GLY A 46 2.78 7.79 7.87
C GLY A 46 3.68 9.01 7.67
N LEU A 47 4.55 9.28 8.64
CA LEU A 47 5.60 10.28 8.54
C LEU A 47 6.82 9.72 7.79
N MET A 48 7.01 10.07 6.52
CA MET A 48 8.10 9.53 5.69
C MET A 48 8.94 10.57 4.93
N ALA A 49 8.42 11.79 4.79
CA ALA A 49 9.03 12.83 3.95
C ALA A 49 10.47 13.16 4.38
N LYS A 50 11.35 13.38 3.38
CA LYS A 50 12.77 13.72 3.57
C LYS A 50 13.58 12.66 4.36
N LYS A 51 13.29 11.37 4.13
CA LYS A 51 13.92 10.24 4.84
C LYS A 51 13.78 10.38 6.35
N ALA A 52 12.55 10.59 6.81
CA ALA A 52 12.27 10.79 8.22
C ALA A 52 12.73 9.60 9.07
N GLU A 53 13.25 9.92 10.25
CA GLU A 53 13.56 8.97 11.33
C GLU A 53 14.61 7.91 10.92
N GLU A 54 14.34 6.63 11.12
CA GLU A 54 15.29 5.54 10.88
C GLU A 54 15.71 5.40 9.41
N TYR A 55 14.84 5.75 8.46
CA TYR A 55 15.14 5.61 7.02
C TYR A 55 16.20 6.62 6.53
N GLY A 56 16.51 7.63 7.34
CA GLY A 56 17.57 8.59 7.09
C GLY A 56 18.83 8.33 7.91
N SER A 57 18.93 7.21 8.63
CA SER A 57 19.97 6.99 9.66
C SER A 57 21.22 6.24 9.18
N HIS A 58 21.22 5.71 7.95
CA HIS A 58 22.26 4.79 7.45
C HIS A 58 23.68 5.38 7.50
N ASP A 59 23.84 6.62 7.05
CA ASP A 59 25.10 7.39 7.08
C ASP A 59 25.48 7.89 8.49
N LYS A 60 24.64 7.62 9.49
CA LYS A 60 24.79 8.00 10.90
C LYS A 60 24.71 6.78 11.82
N THR A 61 25.02 5.60 11.30
CA THR A 61 25.05 4.34 12.05
C THR A 61 26.48 3.81 12.06
N PHE A 62 27.00 3.52 13.24
CA PHE A 62 28.38 3.10 13.43
C PHE A 62 28.44 1.91 14.38
N GLU A 63 29.24 0.91 14.00
CA GLU A 63 29.68 -0.13 14.94
C GLU A 63 30.87 0.43 15.74
N ILE A 64 30.73 0.45 17.06
CA ILE A 64 31.71 1.01 17.97
C ILE A 64 32.92 0.07 18.06
N LYS A 65 34.12 0.60 17.79
CA LYS A 65 35.36 -0.19 17.76
C LYS A 65 36.09 -0.23 19.09
N GLU A 66 35.85 0.72 19.97
CA GLU A 66 36.51 0.84 21.28
C GLU A 66 35.54 1.39 22.33
N ASN A 67 35.74 1.01 23.60
CA ASN A 67 34.95 1.51 24.71
C ASN A 67 35.15 3.02 24.88
N GLY A 68 34.09 3.77 25.18
CA GLY A 68 34.19 5.21 25.38
C GLY A 68 32.85 5.92 25.41
N LYS A 69 32.78 7.07 24.76
CA LYS A 69 31.56 7.88 24.64
C LYS A 69 31.37 8.41 23.22
N VAL A 70 30.12 8.49 22.78
CA VAL A 70 29.73 9.21 21.57
C VAL A 70 29.06 10.51 21.98
N CYS A 71 29.58 11.65 21.52
CA CYS A 71 29.06 12.98 21.79
C CYS A 71 28.49 13.59 20.50
N VAL A 72 27.31 14.20 20.60
CA VAL A 72 26.73 15.01 19.52
C VAL A 72 26.82 16.47 19.94
N GLU A 73 27.50 17.27 19.13
CA GLU A 73 27.82 18.67 19.42
C GLU A 73 27.24 19.59 18.34
N SER A 74 26.83 20.80 18.73
CA SER A 74 26.53 21.86 17.79
C SER A 74 27.80 22.54 17.28
N LYS A 75 27.65 23.36 16.23
CA LYS A 75 28.77 24.04 15.56
C LYS A 75 29.59 24.95 16.49
N ASP A 76 28.99 25.44 17.57
CA ASP A 76 29.61 26.26 18.62
C ASP A 76 30.29 25.43 19.73
N GLY A 77 30.37 24.10 19.59
CA GLY A 77 31.02 23.20 20.54
C GLY A 77 30.17 22.83 21.76
N LYS A 78 28.88 23.22 21.80
CA LYS A 78 27.98 22.79 22.87
C LYS A 78 27.56 21.34 22.66
N ILE A 79 27.77 20.51 23.68
CA ILE A 79 27.29 19.12 23.70
C ILE A 79 25.76 19.14 23.81
N LEU A 80 25.09 18.53 22.83
CA LEU A 80 23.64 18.36 22.80
C LEU A 80 23.23 17.13 23.62
N PHE A 81 23.91 16.00 23.42
CA PHE A 81 23.74 14.78 24.20
C PHE A 81 24.96 13.85 24.06
N THR A 82 25.06 12.85 24.94
CA THR A 82 26.18 11.89 24.99
C THR A 82 25.68 10.50 25.36
N HIS A 83 26.30 9.47 24.81
CA HIS A 83 26.08 8.07 25.18
C HIS A 83 27.41 7.43 25.58
N ILE A 84 27.41 6.62 26.65
CA ILE A 84 28.52 5.72 26.96
C ILE A 84 28.35 4.49 26.08
N VAL A 85 29.44 4.05 25.44
CA VAL A 85 29.42 2.94 24.47
C VAL A 85 30.55 1.95 24.73
N SER A 86 30.31 0.71 24.36
CA SER A 86 31.26 -0.40 24.42
C SER A 86 31.60 -0.92 23.03
N THR A 87 32.72 -1.63 22.92
CA THR A 87 33.15 -2.30 21.69
C THR A 87 32.08 -3.28 21.22
N GLY A 88 31.69 -3.19 19.94
CA GLY A 88 30.64 -3.99 19.33
C GLY A 88 29.23 -3.39 19.43
N ASP A 89 29.03 -2.32 20.19
CA ASP A 89 27.74 -1.60 20.21
C ASP A 89 27.44 -1.02 18.82
N ILE A 90 26.16 -0.96 18.47
CA ILE A 90 25.68 -0.24 17.29
C ILE A 90 25.09 1.09 17.75
N TRP A 91 25.82 2.18 17.49
CA TRP A 91 25.32 3.53 17.77
C TRP A 91 24.69 4.13 16.51
N ARG A 92 23.58 4.86 16.68
CA ARG A 92 22.82 5.44 15.57
C ARG A 92 22.18 6.77 15.92
N MET A 93 22.09 7.67 14.93
CA MET A 93 21.33 8.92 15.03
C MET A 93 20.29 9.06 13.90
N CYS A 94 19.07 9.43 14.28
CA CYS A 94 17.94 9.67 13.39
C CYS A 94 17.59 11.15 13.35
N LEU A 95 16.99 11.61 12.25
CA LEU A 95 16.56 13.00 12.08
C LEU A 95 15.17 13.05 11.47
N VAL A 96 14.38 14.05 11.87
CA VAL A 96 13.11 14.37 11.23
C VAL A 96 12.95 15.89 11.17
N ARG A 97 12.39 16.40 10.08
CA ARG A 97 12.29 17.84 9.82
C ARG A 97 10.93 18.37 10.26
N ASN A 98 10.91 19.58 10.81
CA ASN A 98 9.68 20.18 11.36
C ASN A 98 8.58 20.32 10.30
N GLU A 99 8.95 20.73 9.08
CA GLU A 99 8.00 20.85 7.97
C GLU A 99 7.38 19.50 7.57
N ALA A 100 8.10 18.39 7.71
CA ALA A 100 7.56 17.06 7.46
C ALA A 100 6.57 16.63 8.55
N ILE A 101 6.86 16.96 9.81
CA ILE A 101 5.97 16.69 10.95
C ILE A 101 4.64 17.47 10.79
N LYS A 102 4.72 18.75 10.42
CA LYS A 102 3.53 19.60 10.24
C LYS A 102 2.64 19.12 9.09
N ASP A 103 3.23 18.72 7.96
CA ASP A 103 2.48 18.17 6.84
C ASP A 103 1.82 16.83 7.19
N TRP A 104 2.53 15.97 7.92
CA TRP A 104 1.99 14.70 8.45
C TRP A 104 0.79 14.92 9.38
N ILE A 105 0.86 15.87 10.32
CA ILE A 105 -0.25 16.22 11.20
C ILE A 105 -1.43 16.77 10.39
N LYS A 106 -1.17 17.67 9.43
CA LYS A 106 -2.20 18.22 8.54
C LYS A 106 -2.92 17.12 7.75
N LEU A 107 -2.16 16.16 7.21
CA LEU A 107 -2.71 15.02 6.49
C LEU A 107 -3.60 14.16 7.39
N ALA A 108 -3.17 13.88 8.62
CA ALA A 108 -3.96 13.13 9.59
C ALA A 108 -5.29 13.81 9.93
N ILE A 109 -5.25 15.13 10.18
CA ILE A 109 -6.46 15.93 10.45
C ILE A 109 -7.41 15.93 9.25
N ASN A 110 -6.89 16.11 8.04
CA ASN A 110 -7.71 16.11 6.83
C ASN A 110 -8.38 14.74 6.62
N ARG A 111 -7.65 13.64 6.87
CA ARG A 111 -8.21 12.30 6.82
C ARG A 111 -9.29 12.11 7.88
N ALA A 112 -9.01 12.46 9.13
CA ALA A 112 -9.98 12.40 10.23
C ALA A 112 -11.29 13.16 9.89
N LYS A 113 -11.18 14.37 9.33
CA LYS A 113 -12.34 15.17 8.89
C LYS A 113 -13.11 14.51 7.76
N SER A 114 -12.42 13.93 6.78
CA SER A 114 -13.05 13.34 5.61
C SER A 114 -13.77 12.02 5.89
N THR A 115 -13.32 11.26 6.90
CA THR A 115 -13.86 9.92 7.19
C THR A 115 -14.69 9.86 8.46
N GLY A 116 -14.47 10.77 9.42
CA GLY A 116 -15.04 10.69 10.76
C GLY A 116 -14.48 9.54 11.62
N PHE A 117 -13.40 8.87 11.18
CA PHE A 117 -12.86 7.72 11.89
C PHE A 117 -12.10 8.15 13.15
N SER A 118 -12.11 7.27 14.15
CA SER A 118 -11.24 7.40 15.33
C SER A 118 -9.79 7.47 14.85
N THR A 119 -9.06 8.51 15.25
CA THR A 119 -7.72 8.78 14.75
C THR A 119 -6.73 8.77 15.91
N VAL A 120 -5.71 7.91 15.83
CA VAL A 120 -4.78 7.70 16.94
C VAL A 120 -3.37 8.00 16.46
N PHE A 121 -2.66 8.90 17.14
CA PHE A 121 -1.22 9.07 17.01
C PHE A 121 -0.49 8.03 17.85
N TRP A 122 0.34 7.21 17.21
CA TRP A 122 1.04 6.07 17.81
C TRP A 122 2.42 6.54 18.28
N LEU A 123 2.43 7.21 19.44
CA LEU A 123 3.62 7.86 20.00
C LEU A 123 3.81 7.42 21.45
N ASP A 124 5.00 6.89 21.75
CA ASP A 124 5.36 6.47 23.10
C ASP A 124 5.98 7.62 23.90
N LYS A 125 5.24 8.13 24.89
CA LYS A 125 5.74 9.21 25.76
C LYS A 125 7.05 8.87 26.50
N ASP A 126 7.37 7.59 26.64
CA ASP A 126 8.58 7.11 27.31
C ASP A 126 9.78 7.06 26.34
N ARG A 127 9.56 7.14 25.02
CA ARG A 127 10.63 7.36 24.02
C ARG A 127 10.93 8.86 23.91
N SER A 128 12.21 9.21 24.07
CA SER A 128 12.65 10.61 24.01
C SER A 128 12.35 11.30 22.68
N HIS A 129 12.42 10.55 21.57
CA HIS A 129 12.06 11.02 20.23
C HIS A 129 10.56 11.34 20.12
N ASP A 130 9.71 10.35 20.37
CA ASP A 130 8.25 10.47 20.33
C ASP A 130 7.75 11.57 21.27
N LYS A 131 8.37 11.76 22.45
CA LYS A 131 8.06 12.87 23.36
C LYS A 131 8.26 14.25 22.71
N GLN A 132 9.21 14.42 21.79
CA GLN A 132 9.32 15.68 21.03
C GLN A 132 8.25 15.78 19.95
N LEU A 133 7.91 14.68 19.28
CA LEU A 133 6.81 14.66 18.30
C LEU A 133 5.47 15.01 18.95
N ILE A 134 5.17 14.45 20.14
CA ILE A 134 3.95 14.72 20.91
C ILE A 134 3.76 16.23 21.13
N LYS A 135 4.83 16.96 21.50
CA LYS A 135 4.75 18.41 21.69
C LYS A 135 4.32 19.15 20.43
N VAL A 136 4.83 18.76 19.26
CA VAL A 136 4.47 19.37 17.99
C VAL A 136 3.04 19.01 17.60
N VAL A 137 2.63 17.76 17.85
CA VAL A 137 1.25 17.30 17.64
C VAL A 137 0.28 18.12 18.50
N GLU A 138 0.56 18.26 19.80
CA GLU A 138 -0.27 19.03 20.73
C GLU A 138 -0.35 20.52 20.33
N ASP A 139 0.78 21.14 19.96
CA ASP A 139 0.82 22.53 19.50
C ASP A 139 -0.01 22.74 18.22
N GLU A 140 0.13 21.86 17.23
CA GLU A 140 -0.61 22.00 15.96
C GLU A 140 -2.10 21.66 16.12
N LEU A 141 -2.48 20.70 16.97
CA LEU A 141 -3.89 20.41 17.28
C LEU A 141 -4.54 21.58 18.03
N GLY A 142 -3.80 22.28 18.91
CA GLY A 142 -4.28 23.45 19.62
C GLY A 142 -4.63 24.66 18.73
N LYS A 143 -4.16 24.68 17.48
CA LYS A 143 -4.40 25.76 16.51
C LYS A 143 -5.70 25.61 15.72
N ILE A 144 -6.39 24.48 15.84
CA ILE A 144 -7.59 24.17 15.05
C ILE A 144 -8.72 23.65 15.94
N ASN A 145 -9.96 23.83 15.49
CA ASN A 145 -11.10 23.22 16.18
C ASN A 145 -11.15 21.72 15.88
N THR A 146 -10.84 20.90 16.88
CA THR A 146 -10.92 19.43 16.82
C THR A 146 -12.07 18.85 17.64
N SER A 147 -13.03 19.67 18.09
CA SER A 147 -14.09 19.25 19.02
C SER A 147 -14.98 18.11 18.50
N GLU A 148 -15.12 18.02 17.18
CA GLU A 148 -15.90 16.97 16.49
C GLU A 148 -15.05 15.76 16.07
N LEU A 149 -13.73 15.80 16.30
CA LEU A 149 -12.79 14.76 15.88
C LEU A 149 -12.37 13.90 17.08
N ASN A 150 -12.50 12.58 16.95
CA ASN A 150 -11.98 11.63 17.94
C ASN A 150 -10.47 11.40 17.71
N ILE A 151 -9.65 12.34 18.15
CA ILE A 151 -8.18 12.28 18.04
C ILE A 151 -7.56 11.96 19.40
N GLN A 152 -6.67 10.96 19.42
CA GLN A 152 -5.99 10.50 20.64
C GLN A 152 -4.49 10.31 20.40
N ILE A 153 -3.67 10.39 21.46
CA ILE A 153 -2.26 10.03 21.42
C ILE A 153 -2.07 8.82 22.36
N LEU A 154 -1.63 7.68 21.83
CA LEU A 154 -1.45 6.44 22.58
C LEU A 154 -0.09 5.81 22.25
N SER A 155 0.53 5.15 23.23
CA SER A 155 1.74 4.36 22.96
C SER A 155 1.43 3.21 21.98
N PRO A 156 2.41 2.74 21.18
CA PRO A 156 2.15 1.73 20.14
C PRO A 156 1.38 0.49 20.61
N TYR A 157 1.72 -0.05 21.79
CA TYR A 157 0.98 -1.18 22.38
C TYR A 157 -0.50 -0.84 22.66
N LYS A 158 -0.76 0.32 23.29
CA LYS A 158 -2.13 0.75 23.64
C LYS A 158 -2.93 1.11 22.39
N ALA A 159 -2.30 1.78 21.43
CA ALA A 159 -2.89 2.12 20.15
C ALA A 159 -3.29 0.86 19.37
N THR A 160 -2.40 -0.14 19.33
CA THR A 160 -2.70 -1.46 18.73
C THR A 160 -3.91 -2.11 19.39
N LEU A 161 -3.95 -2.20 20.73
CA LEU A 161 -5.09 -2.79 21.43
C LEU A 161 -6.40 -2.03 21.22
N PHE A 162 -6.34 -0.69 21.14
CA PHE A 162 -7.51 0.13 20.81
C PHE A 162 -8.00 -0.20 19.40
N SER A 163 -7.12 -0.16 18.40
CA SER A 163 -7.45 -0.46 17.01
C SER A 163 -8.01 -1.86 16.83
N LEU A 164 -7.38 -2.89 17.40
CA LEU A 164 -7.85 -4.28 17.31
C LEU A 164 -9.25 -4.47 17.93
N LYS A 165 -9.54 -3.77 19.05
CA LYS A 165 -10.86 -3.79 19.67
C LYS A 165 -11.92 -3.13 18.80
N GLU A 166 -11.59 -2.03 18.15
CA GLU A 166 -12.52 -1.30 17.29
C GLU A 166 -12.79 -2.07 15.99
N ILE A 167 -11.77 -2.54 15.30
CA ILE A 167 -11.97 -3.31 14.06
C ILE A 167 -12.69 -4.63 14.32
N LYS A 168 -12.49 -5.29 15.48
CA LYS A 168 -13.28 -6.49 15.81
C LYS A 168 -14.78 -6.21 15.95
N LYS A 169 -15.18 -4.97 16.24
CA LYS A 169 -16.59 -4.54 16.31
C LYS A 169 -17.13 -4.04 14.95
N GLY A 170 -16.32 -4.05 13.90
CA GLY A 170 -16.68 -3.45 12.61
C GLY A 170 -16.40 -1.94 12.50
N ASN A 171 -15.75 -1.33 13.49
CA ASN A 171 -15.43 0.10 13.49
C ASN A 171 -14.07 0.36 12.82
N ASN A 172 -13.91 1.55 12.24
CA ASN A 172 -12.70 1.94 11.52
C ASN A 172 -11.80 2.87 12.34
N VAL A 173 -10.48 2.74 12.14
CA VAL A 173 -9.47 3.54 12.84
C VAL A 173 -8.43 4.07 11.85
N ILE A 174 -7.96 5.30 12.06
CA ILE A 174 -6.77 5.84 11.40
C ILE A 174 -5.60 5.74 12.39
N SER A 175 -4.59 4.96 12.02
CA SER A 175 -3.28 4.97 12.66
C SER A 175 -2.42 6.10 12.08
N VAL A 176 -1.88 6.95 12.95
CA VAL A 176 -1.01 8.06 12.57
C VAL A 176 0.34 7.80 13.19
N SER A 177 1.33 7.43 12.38
CA SER A 177 2.57 6.81 12.87
C SER A 177 3.84 7.39 12.25
N GLY A 178 4.97 7.13 12.93
CA GLY A 178 6.31 7.31 12.36
C GLY A 178 6.58 6.38 11.16
N ASN A 179 7.75 6.54 10.54
CA ASN A 179 8.15 5.92 9.29
C ASN A 179 8.20 4.38 9.36
N VAL A 180 8.83 3.85 10.41
CA VAL A 180 8.93 2.39 10.61
C VAL A 180 7.55 1.77 10.88
N LEU A 181 6.75 2.39 11.75
CA LEU A 181 5.40 1.88 12.03
C LEU A 181 4.48 2.01 10.82
N ARG A 182 4.64 3.04 9.97
CA ARG A 182 3.91 3.10 8.70
C ARG A 182 4.13 1.81 7.92
N ASP A 183 5.40 1.43 7.73
CA ASP A 183 5.80 0.22 7.01
C ASP A 183 5.14 -1.03 7.61
N TYR A 184 5.26 -1.21 8.93
CA TYR A 184 4.73 -2.40 9.61
C TYR A 184 3.21 -2.47 9.60
N LEU A 185 2.52 -1.35 9.79
CA LEU A 185 1.06 -1.31 9.91
C LEU A 185 0.37 -1.44 8.55
N THR A 186 0.99 -0.93 7.48
CA THR A 186 0.50 -1.11 6.10
C THR A 186 0.69 -2.53 5.56
N ASP A 187 1.46 -3.38 6.24
CA ASP A 187 1.44 -4.82 6.02
C ASP A 187 0.49 -5.53 6.99
N LEU A 188 0.61 -5.26 8.29
CA LEU A 188 -0.10 -5.99 9.34
C LEU A 188 -1.62 -5.99 9.14
N PHE A 189 -2.23 -4.81 9.03
CA PHE A 189 -3.69 -4.70 8.96
C PHE A 189 -4.25 -5.15 7.61
N PRO A 190 -3.68 -4.78 6.46
CA PRO A 190 -4.14 -5.30 5.17
C PRO A 190 -4.03 -6.82 5.04
N ILE A 191 -3.01 -7.46 5.64
CA ILE A 191 -2.94 -8.93 5.67
C ILE A 191 -4.06 -9.53 6.51
N LEU A 192 -4.42 -8.91 7.64
CA LEU A 192 -5.55 -9.37 8.47
C LEU A 192 -6.91 -9.14 7.79
N GLU A 193 -7.06 -8.01 7.09
CA GLU A 193 -8.31 -7.57 6.46
C GLU A 193 -8.56 -8.24 5.10
N LEU A 194 -7.53 -8.34 4.26
CA LEU A 194 -7.63 -8.69 2.84
C LEU A 194 -6.85 -9.96 2.48
N GLY A 195 -6.08 -10.52 3.43
CA GLY A 195 -5.17 -11.65 3.16
C GLY A 195 -3.93 -11.29 2.35
N THR A 196 -3.72 -10.01 2.04
CA THR A 196 -2.57 -9.49 1.27
C THR A 196 -2.43 -7.98 1.44
N SER A 197 -1.20 -7.46 1.43
CA SER A 197 -0.91 -6.02 1.40
C SER A 197 -0.76 -5.44 -0.02
N ALA A 198 -0.89 -6.28 -1.06
CA ALA A 198 -0.82 -5.83 -2.45
C ALA A 198 -2.07 -5.06 -2.93
N LYS A 199 -3.19 -5.17 -2.19
CA LYS A 199 -4.50 -4.61 -2.57
C LYS A 199 -4.82 -3.34 -1.78
N MET A 200 -3.93 -2.35 -1.85
CA MET A 200 -4.01 -1.14 -1.04
C MET A 200 -3.93 0.13 -1.88
N LEU A 201 -4.64 1.16 -1.45
CA LEU A 201 -4.42 2.53 -1.94
C LEU A 201 -3.26 3.17 -1.17
N SER A 202 -2.14 3.41 -1.85
CA SER A 202 -1.01 4.16 -1.30
C SER A 202 -0.87 5.50 -2.04
N ILE A 203 -1.18 6.59 -1.33
CA ILE A 203 -1.18 7.94 -1.89
C ILE A 203 -0.17 8.77 -1.12
N VAL A 204 0.76 9.37 -1.84
CA VAL A 204 1.80 10.25 -1.30
C VAL A 204 1.55 11.67 -1.81
N PRO A 205 0.91 12.55 -1.01
CA PRO A 205 0.85 13.98 -1.30
C PRO A 205 2.28 14.54 -1.31
N LEU A 206 2.74 15.04 -2.44
CA LEU A 206 4.07 15.62 -2.56
C LEU A 206 4.04 17.01 -1.93
N MET A 207 5.11 17.36 -1.21
CA MET A 207 5.23 18.66 -0.55
C MET A 207 5.10 19.86 -1.52
N ASN A 208 5.41 19.65 -2.81
CA ASN A 208 5.35 20.67 -3.85
C ASN A 208 3.98 20.74 -4.57
N GLY A 209 2.95 20.07 -4.04
CA GLY A 209 1.57 20.17 -4.53
C GLY A 209 1.13 19.08 -5.52
N GLY A 210 2.05 18.27 -6.03
CA GLY A 210 1.73 17.07 -6.80
C GLY A 210 1.29 15.89 -5.92
N LYS A 211 0.98 14.76 -6.54
CA LYS A 211 0.70 13.49 -5.85
C LYS A 211 1.40 12.34 -6.56
N LEU A 212 1.86 11.39 -5.77
CA LEU A 212 2.35 10.10 -6.23
C LEU A 212 1.36 9.02 -5.76
N PHE A 213 1.04 8.09 -6.65
CA PHE A 213 0.12 6.98 -6.40
C PHE A 213 0.91 5.68 -6.56
N GLU A 214 1.20 5.02 -5.44
CA GLU A 214 1.88 3.73 -5.44
C GLU A 214 0.83 2.62 -5.58
N THR A 215 1.11 1.63 -6.42
CA THR A 215 0.16 0.57 -6.79
C THR A 215 0.05 -0.53 -5.75
N GLY A 216 0.84 -0.49 -4.68
CA GLY A 216 0.85 -1.46 -3.59
C GLY A 216 2.05 -1.27 -2.68
N ALA A 217 2.04 -1.92 -1.51
CA ALA A 217 3.14 -1.84 -0.53
C ALA A 217 4.12 -3.02 -0.59
N GLY A 218 3.80 -4.06 -1.37
CA GLY A 218 4.59 -5.29 -1.48
C GLY A 218 5.79 -5.20 -2.43
N GLY A 219 6.59 -6.27 -2.50
CA GLY A 219 7.70 -6.41 -3.45
C GLY A 219 7.27 -6.94 -4.84
N SER A 220 8.24 -7.08 -5.75
CA SER A 220 8.03 -7.49 -7.16
C SER A 220 7.83 -9.00 -7.41
N ALA A 221 7.54 -9.78 -6.36
CA ALA A 221 7.13 -11.18 -6.40
C ALA A 221 7.95 -12.10 -7.35
N PRO A 222 9.24 -12.41 -7.06
CA PRO A 222 10.10 -13.23 -7.95
C PRO A 222 9.56 -14.64 -8.24
N LYS A 223 8.75 -15.21 -7.33
CA LYS A 223 8.08 -16.50 -7.52
C LYS A 223 6.95 -16.47 -8.56
N HIS A 224 6.46 -15.29 -8.93
CA HIS A 224 5.48 -15.12 -10.01
C HIS A 224 6.20 -15.23 -11.36
N VAL A 225 7.36 -14.59 -11.49
CA VAL A 225 8.21 -14.70 -12.68
C VAL A 225 8.68 -16.14 -12.92
N GLN A 226 9.02 -16.86 -11.85
CA GLN A 226 9.36 -18.29 -11.96
C GLN A 226 8.21 -19.14 -12.53
N GLN A 227 6.97 -18.82 -12.16
CA GLN A 227 5.78 -19.49 -12.69
C GLN A 227 5.55 -19.12 -14.16
N LEU A 228 5.65 -17.83 -14.49
CA LEU A 228 5.55 -17.37 -15.87
C LEU A 228 6.57 -18.11 -16.76
N ILE A 229 7.84 -18.15 -16.37
CA ILE A 229 8.90 -18.83 -17.15
C ILE A 229 8.61 -20.33 -17.32
N LYS A 230 8.15 -21.00 -16.25
CA LYS A 230 7.98 -22.46 -16.24
C LYS A 230 6.73 -22.93 -16.98
N GLU A 231 5.62 -22.23 -16.81
CA GLU A 231 4.29 -22.69 -17.20
C GLU A 231 3.41 -21.60 -17.80
N ASN A 232 4.02 -20.50 -18.26
CA ASN A 232 3.39 -19.38 -18.95
C ASN A 232 2.11 -18.89 -18.27
N HIS A 233 2.11 -18.81 -16.94
CA HIS A 233 0.98 -18.34 -16.14
C HIS A 233 1.46 -17.29 -15.16
N LEU A 234 0.88 -16.09 -15.24
CA LEU A 234 1.22 -14.97 -14.36
C LEU A 234 0.11 -14.70 -13.36
N ARG A 235 0.32 -15.12 -12.11
CA ARG A 235 -0.62 -14.89 -10.99
C ARG A 235 -0.46 -13.54 -10.27
N TRP A 236 0.20 -12.57 -10.90
CA TRP A 236 0.31 -11.21 -10.34
C TRP A 236 -1.06 -10.52 -10.40
N ASP A 237 -1.52 -9.98 -9.29
CA ASP A 237 -2.81 -9.28 -9.20
C ASP A 237 -2.62 -7.78 -9.36
N SER A 238 -3.06 -7.23 -10.50
CA SER A 238 -2.94 -5.82 -10.85
C SER A 238 -4.03 -4.92 -10.23
N LEU A 239 -4.85 -5.42 -9.30
CA LEU A 239 -5.91 -4.62 -8.67
C LEU A 239 -5.41 -3.29 -8.10
N GLY A 240 -4.24 -3.28 -7.46
CA GLY A 240 -3.64 -2.07 -6.92
C GLY A 240 -3.23 -1.04 -8.00
N GLU A 241 -2.84 -1.51 -9.19
CA GLU A 241 -2.60 -0.64 -10.35
C GLU A 241 -3.90 0.02 -10.83
N PHE A 242 -4.99 -0.76 -10.90
CA PHE A 242 -6.29 -0.25 -11.33
C PHE A 242 -6.83 0.81 -10.36
N LEU A 243 -6.71 0.53 -9.05
CA LEU A 243 -7.09 1.47 -7.99
C LEU A 243 -6.25 2.75 -8.05
N ALA A 244 -4.93 2.64 -8.22
CA ALA A 244 -4.04 3.80 -8.32
C ALA A 244 -4.37 4.68 -9.53
N ILE A 245 -4.61 4.08 -10.71
CA ILE A 245 -5.03 4.80 -11.92
C ILE A 245 -6.37 5.50 -11.68
N SER A 246 -7.34 4.83 -11.07
CA SER A 246 -8.66 5.42 -10.79
C SER A 246 -8.55 6.67 -9.93
N VAL A 247 -7.78 6.61 -8.85
CA VAL A 247 -7.57 7.76 -7.95
C VAL A 247 -6.74 8.87 -8.63
N ALA A 248 -5.76 8.51 -9.47
CA ALA A 248 -5.01 9.49 -10.25
C ALA A 248 -5.93 10.26 -11.22
N LEU A 249 -6.82 9.55 -11.92
CA LEU A 249 -7.82 10.14 -12.82
C LEU A 249 -8.84 11.00 -12.07
N GLU A 250 -9.24 10.60 -10.86
CA GLU A 250 -10.11 11.41 -9.99
C GLU A 250 -9.44 12.74 -9.62
N ASP A 251 -8.14 12.70 -9.27
CA ASP A 251 -7.41 13.90 -8.89
C ASP A 251 -7.24 14.88 -10.07
N ILE A 252 -6.90 14.37 -11.26
CA ILE A 252 -6.91 15.14 -12.51
C ILE A 252 -8.34 15.64 -12.81
N GLY A 253 -9.34 14.80 -12.48
CA GLY A 253 -10.76 15.02 -12.66
C GLY A 253 -11.31 16.30 -12.02
N LYS A 254 -10.65 16.80 -10.97
CA LYS A 254 -10.98 18.08 -10.34
C LYS A 254 -10.95 19.26 -11.30
N ASN A 255 -10.13 19.18 -12.35
CA ASN A 255 -10.00 20.19 -13.39
C ASN A 255 -10.32 19.67 -14.80
N ASN A 256 -10.65 18.38 -14.95
CA ASN A 256 -10.94 17.76 -16.25
C ASN A 256 -12.12 16.77 -16.13
N ARG A 257 -13.29 17.17 -16.65
CA ARG A 257 -14.51 16.35 -16.56
C ARG A 257 -14.39 14.98 -17.23
N ASN A 258 -13.61 14.85 -18.31
CA ASN A 258 -13.41 13.58 -18.99
C ASN A 258 -12.59 12.62 -18.12
N SER A 259 -11.55 13.13 -17.43
CA SER A 259 -10.76 12.33 -16.47
C SER A 259 -11.61 11.88 -15.28
N LEU A 260 -12.48 12.74 -14.76
CA LEU A 260 -13.43 12.36 -13.72
C LEU A 260 -14.35 11.22 -14.18
N LYS A 261 -14.89 11.32 -15.40
CA LYS A 261 -15.75 10.27 -15.96
C LYS A 261 -15.01 8.95 -16.16
N LEU A 262 -13.77 9.01 -16.64
CA LEU A 262 -12.91 7.82 -16.76
C LEU A 262 -12.69 7.14 -15.41
N SER A 263 -12.41 7.91 -14.35
CA SER A 263 -12.28 7.40 -12.97
C SER A 263 -13.56 6.74 -12.45
N GLU A 264 -14.71 7.40 -12.58
CA GLU A 264 -16.00 6.86 -12.12
C GLU A 264 -16.36 5.55 -12.82
N CYS A 265 -16.16 5.47 -14.13
CA CYS A 265 -16.39 4.24 -14.90
C CYS A 265 -15.35 3.15 -14.55
N LEU A 266 -14.09 3.51 -14.27
CA LEU A 266 -13.06 2.56 -13.87
C LEU A 266 -13.35 1.96 -12.49
N ASN A 267 -13.79 2.77 -11.52
CA ASN A 267 -14.22 2.29 -10.21
C ASN A 267 -15.33 1.22 -10.31
N LYS A 268 -16.33 1.46 -11.17
CA LYS A 268 -17.40 0.47 -11.43
C LYS A 268 -16.89 -0.79 -12.14
N ALA A 269 -15.93 -0.64 -13.06
CA ALA A 269 -15.30 -1.76 -13.74
C ALA A 269 -14.50 -2.64 -12.76
N ILE A 270 -13.77 -2.02 -11.83
CA ILE A 270 -13.04 -2.71 -10.76
C ILE A 270 -14.01 -3.48 -9.86
N GLU A 271 -15.12 -2.86 -9.45
CA GLU A 271 -16.16 -3.51 -8.65
C GLU A 271 -16.73 -4.73 -9.39
N LYS A 272 -17.09 -4.58 -10.67
CA LYS A 272 -17.60 -5.68 -11.50
C LYS A 272 -16.57 -6.81 -11.68
N LEU A 273 -15.28 -6.47 -11.83
CA LEU A 273 -14.17 -7.43 -11.90
C LEU A 273 -14.10 -8.29 -10.62
N LEU A 274 -14.23 -7.65 -9.45
CA LEU A 274 -14.21 -8.33 -8.16
C LEU A 274 -15.44 -9.22 -7.95
N ILE A 275 -16.65 -8.69 -8.21
CA ILE A 275 -17.91 -9.45 -8.07
C ILE A 275 -17.92 -10.70 -8.94
N ASN A 276 -17.41 -10.58 -10.17
CA ASN A 276 -17.38 -11.70 -11.12
C ASN A 276 -16.17 -12.63 -10.95
N GLY A 277 -15.34 -12.43 -9.91
CA GLY A 277 -14.19 -13.28 -9.63
C GLY A 277 -13.14 -13.29 -10.75
N LYS A 278 -12.97 -12.17 -11.47
CA LYS A 278 -12.06 -12.05 -12.63
C LYS A 278 -10.65 -11.58 -12.25
N SER A 279 -10.25 -11.75 -10.99
CA SER A 279 -8.85 -11.62 -10.57
C SER A 279 -8.04 -12.85 -11.01
N PRO A 280 -6.70 -12.75 -11.15
CA PRO A 280 -5.87 -13.88 -11.56
C PRO A 280 -5.96 -15.04 -10.58
N SER A 281 -6.17 -16.25 -11.13
CA SER A 281 -6.01 -17.49 -10.39
C SER A 281 -4.53 -17.77 -10.13
N ARG A 282 -4.26 -18.74 -9.26
CA ARG A 282 -2.93 -19.29 -9.01
C ARG A 282 -2.63 -20.52 -9.88
N LYS A 283 -3.63 -21.06 -10.57
CA LYS A 283 -3.56 -22.33 -11.28
C LYS A 283 -3.47 -22.12 -12.79
N VAL A 284 -2.54 -22.83 -13.41
CA VAL A 284 -2.41 -22.92 -14.87
C VAL A 284 -3.70 -23.43 -15.50
N GLY A 285 -4.08 -22.84 -16.63
CA GLY A 285 -5.31 -23.15 -17.36
C GLY A 285 -6.54 -22.38 -16.88
N GLU A 286 -6.43 -21.67 -15.75
CA GLU A 286 -7.42 -20.69 -15.30
C GLU A 286 -6.98 -19.28 -15.71
N ILE A 287 -7.88 -18.30 -15.53
CA ILE A 287 -7.58 -16.89 -15.80
C ILE A 287 -6.32 -16.43 -15.07
N ASP A 288 -5.44 -15.72 -15.77
CA ASP A 288 -4.22 -15.14 -15.19
C ASP A 288 -4.24 -13.60 -15.31
N ASN A 289 -3.11 -12.94 -15.03
CA ASN A 289 -2.96 -11.48 -15.12
C ASN A 289 -3.41 -10.90 -16.47
N ARG A 290 -3.12 -11.56 -17.60
CA ARG A 290 -3.48 -11.05 -18.93
C ARG A 290 -4.99 -11.07 -19.13
N GLY A 291 -5.63 -12.15 -18.66
CA GLY A 291 -7.08 -12.27 -18.70
C GLY A 291 -7.79 -11.25 -17.81
N SER A 292 -7.25 -10.94 -16.63
CA SER A 292 -7.85 -9.91 -15.76
C SER A 292 -7.77 -8.51 -16.36
N HIS A 293 -6.69 -8.20 -17.09
CA HIS A 293 -6.56 -6.94 -17.85
C HIS A 293 -7.60 -6.83 -18.98
N PHE A 294 -7.83 -7.91 -19.72
CA PHE A 294 -8.91 -7.95 -20.72
C PHE A 294 -10.28 -7.69 -20.08
N TYR A 295 -10.62 -8.37 -18.98
CA TYR A 295 -11.91 -8.19 -18.31
C TYR A 295 -12.08 -6.77 -17.75
N LEU A 296 -11.01 -6.16 -17.22
CA LEU A 296 -11.05 -4.76 -16.83
C LEU A 296 -11.35 -3.85 -18.02
N ALA A 297 -10.67 -4.04 -19.16
CA ALA A 297 -10.92 -3.26 -20.37
C ALA A 297 -12.35 -3.42 -20.89
N LEU A 298 -12.88 -4.65 -20.89
CA LEU A 298 -14.27 -4.94 -21.26
C LEU A 298 -15.26 -4.20 -20.37
N TYR A 299 -15.13 -4.32 -19.05
CA TYR A 299 -16.06 -3.67 -18.11
C TYR A 299 -15.90 -2.16 -18.10
N TRP A 300 -14.69 -1.64 -18.29
CA TRP A 300 -14.49 -0.19 -18.37
C TRP A 300 -15.12 0.39 -19.63
N ALA A 301 -14.95 -0.26 -20.79
CA ALA A 301 -15.61 0.12 -22.03
C ALA A 301 -17.14 0.04 -21.92
N GLU A 302 -17.66 -0.99 -21.24
CA GLU A 302 -19.10 -1.11 -20.95
C GLU A 302 -19.62 0.12 -20.19
N PHE A 303 -19.02 0.45 -19.05
CA PHE A 303 -19.48 1.60 -18.26
C PHE A 303 -19.30 2.93 -18.98
N LEU A 304 -18.24 3.09 -19.79
CA LEU A 304 -18.02 4.29 -20.60
C LEU A 304 -19.03 4.43 -21.74
N SER A 305 -19.44 3.31 -22.37
CA SER A 305 -20.43 3.27 -23.44
C SER A 305 -21.88 3.48 -22.95
N ASN A 306 -22.14 3.22 -21.67
CA ASN A 306 -23.49 3.29 -21.08
C ASN A 306 -23.78 4.57 -20.30
N GLN A 307 -22.76 5.29 -19.84
CA GLN A 307 -22.96 6.59 -19.16
C GLN A 307 -23.54 7.67 -20.09
N THR A 308 -24.15 8.70 -19.51
CA THR A 308 -24.87 9.77 -20.23
C THR A 308 -24.29 11.17 -20.04
N ASP A 309 -23.24 11.30 -19.25
CA ASP A 309 -22.71 12.59 -18.79
C ASP A 309 -21.62 13.15 -19.74
N CYS A 310 -20.97 12.28 -20.52
CA CYS A 310 -20.00 12.66 -21.55
C CYS A 310 -20.30 11.90 -22.84
N LEU A 311 -21.01 12.54 -23.78
CA LEU A 311 -21.45 11.90 -25.03
C LEU A 311 -20.28 11.51 -25.94
N ASP A 312 -19.18 12.27 -25.92
CA ASP A 312 -18.01 11.96 -26.75
C ASP A 312 -17.36 10.65 -26.33
N LEU A 313 -17.09 10.48 -25.02
CA LEU A 313 -16.59 9.22 -24.47
C LEU A 313 -17.58 8.08 -24.70
N LYS A 314 -18.89 8.35 -24.53
CA LYS A 314 -19.92 7.36 -24.79
C LYS A 314 -19.85 6.81 -26.22
N ASN A 315 -19.79 7.71 -27.19
CA ASN A 315 -19.79 7.36 -28.60
C ASN A 315 -18.50 6.64 -28.99
N GLN A 316 -17.34 7.12 -28.52
CA GLN A 316 -16.05 6.46 -28.77
C GLN A 316 -16.03 5.03 -28.21
N PHE A 317 -16.49 4.81 -26.98
CA PHE A 317 -16.43 3.50 -26.33
C PHE A 317 -17.55 2.55 -26.71
N LYS A 318 -18.57 2.99 -27.44
CA LYS A 318 -19.68 2.13 -27.90
C LYS A 318 -19.21 1.00 -28.80
N ASP A 319 -18.42 1.33 -29.82
CA ASP A 319 -17.92 0.35 -30.78
C ASP A 319 -16.80 -0.52 -30.19
N ILE A 320 -16.01 0.05 -29.26
CA ILE A 320 -14.99 -0.67 -28.49
C ILE A 320 -15.65 -1.73 -27.61
N TYR A 321 -16.66 -1.35 -26.81
CA TYR A 321 -17.38 -2.28 -25.94
C TYR A 321 -18.04 -3.39 -26.76
N LYS A 322 -18.72 -3.05 -27.85
CA LYS A 322 -19.33 -4.03 -28.76
C LYS A 322 -18.28 -5.04 -29.27
N SER A 323 -17.14 -4.53 -29.75
CA SER A 323 -16.06 -5.38 -30.29
C SER A 323 -15.46 -6.30 -29.23
N LEU A 324 -15.22 -5.81 -28.01
CA LEU A 324 -14.71 -6.62 -26.90
C LEU A 324 -15.72 -7.68 -26.46
N SER A 325 -17.00 -7.31 -26.36
CA SER A 325 -18.07 -8.21 -25.91
C SER A 325 -18.36 -9.33 -26.91
N GLU A 326 -18.43 -9.02 -28.21
CA GLU A 326 -18.67 -10.03 -29.26
C GLU A 326 -17.50 -11.02 -29.40
N LYS A 327 -16.29 -10.60 -29.04
CA LYS A 327 -15.05 -11.39 -29.18
C LYS A 327 -14.52 -11.95 -27.85
N GLU A 328 -15.29 -11.85 -26.76
CA GLU A 328 -14.85 -12.24 -25.41
C GLU A 328 -14.25 -13.64 -25.36
N ASN A 329 -15.00 -14.65 -25.82
CA ASN A 329 -14.56 -16.05 -25.78
C ASN A 329 -13.28 -16.25 -26.60
N ASN A 330 -13.22 -15.68 -27.81
CA ASN A 330 -12.04 -15.82 -28.66
C ASN A 330 -10.79 -15.19 -28.03
N ILE A 331 -10.91 -14.01 -27.41
CA ILE A 331 -9.80 -13.34 -26.73
C ILE A 331 -9.32 -14.17 -25.54
N ILE A 332 -10.24 -14.68 -24.72
CA ILE A 332 -9.90 -15.51 -23.56
C ILE A 332 -9.26 -16.84 -23.98
N ASP A 333 -9.74 -17.46 -25.05
CA ASP A 333 -9.16 -18.69 -25.60
C ASP A 333 -7.74 -18.44 -26.14
N GLU A 334 -7.52 -17.34 -26.86
CA GLU A 334 -6.18 -16.91 -27.31
C GLU A 334 -5.23 -16.70 -26.11
N ILE A 335 -5.69 -16.04 -25.03
CA ILE A 335 -4.90 -15.81 -23.81
C ILE A 335 -4.62 -17.12 -23.05
N ASN A 336 -5.57 -18.03 -22.95
CA ASN A 336 -5.44 -19.24 -22.15
C ASN A 336 -4.69 -20.36 -22.87
N SER A 337 -4.79 -20.44 -24.21
CA SER A 337 -4.18 -21.51 -25.01
C SER A 337 -2.65 -21.58 -24.93
N ILE A 338 -2.00 -20.47 -24.58
CA ILE A 338 -0.55 -20.38 -24.41
C ILE A 338 -0.06 -20.89 -23.04
N GLN A 339 -0.95 -21.06 -22.07
CA GLN A 339 -0.59 -21.48 -20.70
C GLN A 339 -0.10 -22.94 -20.66
N GLY A 340 0.68 -23.28 -19.64
CA GLY A 340 1.24 -24.63 -19.45
C GLY A 340 2.50 -24.91 -20.27
N THR A 341 2.94 -23.93 -21.08
CA THR A 341 4.17 -24.01 -21.87
C THR A 341 5.30 -23.27 -21.17
N LYS A 342 6.55 -23.66 -21.45
CA LYS A 342 7.72 -22.93 -20.97
C LYS A 342 7.97 -21.72 -21.88
N VAL A 343 8.27 -20.56 -21.31
CA VAL A 343 8.66 -19.35 -22.06
C VAL A 343 10.11 -18.98 -21.78
N ASP A 344 10.75 -18.35 -22.76
CA ASP A 344 12.10 -17.82 -22.65
C ASP A 344 12.09 -16.30 -22.86
N LEU A 345 12.24 -15.56 -21.76
CA LEU A 345 12.30 -14.10 -21.76
C LEU A 345 13.68 -13.56 -22.15
N ASN A 346 14.66 -14.43 -22.43
CA ASN A 346 16.06 -14.08 -22.72
C ASN A 346 16.69 -13.15 -21.66
N GLY A 347 16.32 -13.36 -20.40
CA GLY A 347 16.74 -12.51 -19.29
C GLY A 347 15.87 -12.68 -18.06
N TYR A 348 16.23 -11.96 -16.99
CA TYR A 348 15.44 -11.92 -15.74
C TYR A 348 15.32 -10.50 -15.19
N PHE A 349 16.45 -9.83 -14.94
CA PHE A 349 16.47 -8.42 -14.54
C PHE A 349 16.36 -7.48 -15.75
N ASN A 350 16.89 -7.93 -16.90
CA ASN A 350 16.82 -7.25 -18.18
C ASN A 350 16.40 -8.29 -19.22
N THR A 351 15.11 -8.35 -19.52
CA THR A 351 14.53 -9.28 -20.50
C THR A 351 14.64 -8.69 -21.91
N ASP A 352 14.43 -9.53 -22.92
CA ASP A 352 14.28 -9.05 -24.29
C ASP A 352 12.88 -8.46 -24.50
N ASP A 353 12.80 -7.19 -24.92
CA ASP A 353 11.55 -6.43 -24.99
C ASP A 353 10.52 -7.06 -25.93
N GLU A 354 10.94 -7.53 -27.11
CA GLU A 354 10.03 -8.12 -28.10
C GLU A 354 9.50 -9.47 -27.60
N ARG A 355 10.36 -10.32 -27.02
CA ARG A 355 9.93 -11.58 -26.41
C ARG A 355 8.97 -11.35 -25.24
N THR A 356 9.26 -10.37 -24.37
CA THR A 356 8.35 -10.02 -23.27
C THR A 356 7.01 -9.54 -23.81
N LYS A 357 7.00 -8.70 -24.84
CA LYS A 357 5.78 -8.21 -25.49
C LYS A 357 4.95 -9.36 -26.10
N GLU A 358 5.58 -10.28 -26.82
CA GLU A 358 4.90 -11.47 -27.39
C GLU A 358 4.26 -12.33 -26.29
N VAL A 359 4.99 -12.60 -25.20
CA VAL A 359 4.48 -13.39 -24.06
C VAL A 359 3.33 -12.67 -23.34
N MET A 360 3.42 -11.34 -23.18
CA MET A 360 2.45 -10.56 -22.41
C MET A 360 1.22 -10.13 -23.23
N ARG A 361 1.30 -10.12 -24.57
CA ARG A 361 0.21 -9.72 -25.46
C ARG A 361 -0.11 -10.83 -26.50
N PRO A 362 -0.47 -12.05 -26.08
CA PRO A 362 -0.63 -13.19 -26.98
C PRO A 362 -1.89 -13.12 -27.86
N SER A 363 -2.92 -12.38 -27.44
CA SER A 363 -4.18 -12.28 -28.18
C SER A 363 -4.08 -11.23 -29.30
N SER A 364 -3.90 -11.68 -30.54
CA SER A 364 -3.96 -10.82 -31.72
C SER A 364 -5.31 -10.12 -31.86
N THR A 365 -6.39 -10.79 -31.45
CA THR A 365 -7.74 -10.22 -31.51
C THR A 365 -7.87 -9.05 -30.54
N PHE A 366 -7.40 -9.20 -29.30
CA PHE A 366 -7.43 -8.12 -28.31
C PHE A 366 -6.51 -6.97 -28.70
N ASN A 367 -5.29 -7.27 -29.14
CA ASN A 367 -4.33 -6.26 -29.59
C ASN A 367 -4.92 -5.41 -30.72
N SER A 368 -5.53 -6.04 -31.72
CA SER A 368 -6.15 -5.32 -32.85
C SER A 368 -7.28 -4.38 -32.42
N ILE A 369 -7.98 -4.65 -31.32
CA ILE A 369 -9.01 -3.74 -30.80
C ILE A 369 -8.35 -2.57 -30.08
N ILE A 370 -7.39 -2.84 -29.18
CA ILE A 370 -6.72 -1.81 -28.37
C ILE A 370 -5.87 -0.86 -29.21
N ASP A 371 -5.15 -1.38 -30.21
CA ASP A 371 -4.26 -0.58 -31.07
C ASP A 371 -5.03 0.38 -32.01
N ASN A 372 -6.37 0.24 -32.11
CA ASN A 372 -7.25 1.05 -32.95
C ASN A 372 -8.20 1.97 -32.14
N ILE A 373 -7.91 2.21 -30.84
CA ILE A 373 -8.59 3.21 -29.99
C ILE A 373 -7.99 4.59 -30.22
#